data_AF-A0A699SR21-F1
#
_entry.id   AF-A0A699SR21-F1
#
_cell.length_a   1.000
_cell.length_b   1.000
_cell.length_c   1.000
_cell.angle_alpha   90.00
_cell.angle_beta   90.00
_cell.angle_gamma   90.00
#
_symmetry.space_group_name_H-M   'P 1'
#
loop_
_entity.id
_entity.type
_entity.pdbx_description
1 polymer ?
#
loop_
_entity_poly.entity_id
_entity_poly.type
_entity_poly.pdbx_seq_one_letter_code
_entity_poly.pdbx_strand_id
1 'polypeptide(L)'
;LKTGTSRALLKQQPSTLPTPGFVTKAQGHALIGPDGKPGSFKADGIALSTDNQYLYYRALSGHELYRIKTDVLRNPALSAAQVNAAPEKLPDAPACDGMEIDSKGNLYLTAFETGAILRRSPDGKTETLVQEERLQWPDTFAWGPDGKSIYFTVSELDLTPNWNKGVAPAHEPFRIYKMAATK
;
A
#
# COMPACT_ATOMS: atom_id res chain seq x y z
N LEU A 1 -1.33 -22.74 9.14
CA LEU A 1 -2.63 -22.58 9.83
C LEU A 1 -3.25 -23.95 10.04
N LYS A 2 -3.75 -24.30 11.23
CA LYS A 2 -4.15 -25.67 11.61
C LYS A 2 -5.19 -26.34 10.70
N THR A 3 -6.06 -25.57 10.03
CA THR A 3 -7.18 -26.10 9.23
C THR A 3 -6.94 -26.07 7.71
N GLY A 4 -5.97 -25.27 7.22
CA GLY A 4 -5.75 -25.06 5.79
C GLY A 4 -6.89 -24.35 5.04
N THR A 5 -7.98 -23.96 5.71
CA THR A 5 -9.14 -23.31 5.07
C THR A 5 -8.90 -21.83 4.82
N SER A 6 -9.28 -21.34 3.64
CA SER A 6 -9.23 -19.92 3.27
C SER A 6 -10.54 -19.45 2.64
N ARG A 7 -10.85 -18.15 2.74
CA ARG A 7 -12.02 -17.51 2.11
C ARG A 7 -11.57 -16.32 1.28
N ALA A 8 -12.02 -16.24 0.04
CA ALA A 8 -11.81 -15.06 -0.81
C ALA A 8 -12.97 -14.08 -0.61
N LEU A 9 -12.67 -12.85 -0.21
CA LEU A 9 -13.62 -11.76 -0.02
C LEU A 9 -13.21 -10.57 -0.87
N LEU A 10 -14.16 -9.69 -1.21
CA LEU A 10 -13.91 -8.44 -1.94
C LEU A 10 -13.24 -8.60 -3.33
N LYS A 11 -13.24 -9.80 -3.92
CA LYS A 11 -12.48 -10.15 -5.15
C LYS A 11 -12.72 -9.21 -6.35
N GLN A 12 -13.92 -8.66 -6.47
CA GLN A 12 -14.34 -7.75 -7.54
C GLN A 12 -15.01 -6.49 -6.97
N GLN A 13 -14.79 -6.22 -5.68
CA GLN A 13 -15.36 -5.05 -5.04
C GLN A 13 -14.54 -3.84 -5.49
N PRO A 14 -15.16 -2.72 -5.92
CA PRO A 14 -14.45 -1.56 -6.48
C PRO A 14 -13.25 -1.05 -5.67
N SER A 15 -13.29 -1.11 -4.34
CA SER A 15 -12.20 -0.74 -3.42
C SER A 15 -10.91 -1.58 -3.55
N THR A 16 -10.96 -2.73 -4.22
CA THR A 16 -9.79 -3.58 -4.49
C THR A 16 -9.32 -3.50 -5.94
N LEU A 17 -9.98 -2.68 -6.77
CA LEU A 17 -9.68 -2.54 -8.19
C LEU A 17 -8.94 -1.22 -8.47
N PRO A 18 -8.13 -1.18 -9.53
CA PRO A 18 -7.49 0.06 -9.98
C PRO A 18 -8.52 1.15 -10.28
N THR A 19 -8.18 2.40 -10.00
CA THR A 19 -8.99 3.54 -10.42
C THR A 19 -8.98 3.61 -11.97
N PRO A 20 -10.14 3.65 -12.64
CA PRO A 20 -10.20 3.72 -14.10
C PRO A 20 -9.42 4.91 -14.67
N GLY A 21 -8.56 4.65 -15.66
CA GLY A 21 -7.74 5.68 -16.31
C GLY A 21 -6.52 6.15 -15.50
N PHE A 22 -6.30 5.61 -14.30
CA PHE A 22 -5.11 5.91 -13.52
C PHE A 22 -3.84 5.41 -14.24
N VAL A 23 -2.85 6.29 -14.33
CA VAL A 23 -1.53 5.97 -14.89
C VAL A 23 -0.55 5.93 -13.73
N THR A 24 -0.16 4.72 -13.32
CA THR A 24 0.85 4.50 -12.28
C THR A 24 2.17 5.14 -12.70
N LYS A 25 2.74 5.98 -11.85
CA LYS A 25 4.01 6.67 -12.10
C LYS A 25 4.98 6.47 -10.94
N ALA A 26 6.28 6.44 -11.23
CA ALA A 26 7.32 6.52 -10.23
C ALA A 26 8.26 7.68 -10.60
N GLN A 27 8.44 8.61 -9.67
CA GLN A 27 9.24 9.82 -9.87
C GLN A 27 8.95 10.53 -11.22
N GLY A 28 7.67 10.65 -11.57
CA GLY A 28 7.20 11.29 -12.81
C GLY A 28 7.19 10.40 -14.06
N HIS A 29 7.81 9.21 -14.04
CA HIS A 29 7.84 8.29 -15.17
C HIS A 29 6.67 7.32 -15.12
N ALA A 30 5.94 7.19 -16.24
CA ALA A 30 4.84 6.24 -16.33
C ALA A 30 5.37 4.81 -16.37
N LEU A 31 4.76 3.94 -15.57
CA LEU A 31 5.03 2.51 -15.57
C LEU A 31 4.38 1.88 -16.81
N ILE A 32 5.10 1.76 -17.91
CA ILE A 32 4.57 1.22 -19.17
C ILE A 32 5.14 -0.18 -19.40
N GLY A 33 4.24 -1.16 -19.49
CA GLY A 33 4.61 -2.56 -19.74
C GLY A 33 5.08 -2.80 -21.17
N PRO A 34 5.59 -4.02 -21.48
CA PRO A 34 6.07 -4.36 -22.82
C PRO A 34 4.97 -4.35 -23.89
N ASP A 35 3.70 -4.44 -23.47
CA ASP A 35 2.52 -4.35 -24.33
C ASP A 35 2.10 -2.90 -24.62
N GLY A 36 2.86 -1.91 -24.13
CA GLY A 36 2.60 -0.48 -24.31
C GLY A 36 1.51 0.09 -23.40
N LYS A 37 1.00 -0.69 -22.43
CA LYS A 37 -0.06 -0.23 -21.52
C LYS A 37 0.50 0.20 -20.15
N PRO A 38 -0.17 1.14 -19.47
CA PRO A 38 0.15 1.45 -18.08
C PRO A 38 0.00 0.23 -17.17
N GLY A 39 0.93 0.07 -16.22
CA GLY A 39 0.82 -0.87 -15.12
C GLY A 39 -0.45 -0.59 -14.31
N SER A 40 -1.25 -1.63 -14.10
CA SER A 40 -2.54 -1.57 -13.44
C SER A 40 -2.62 -2.64 -12.35
N PHE A 41 -2.53 -2.19 -11.10
CA PHE A 41 -2.33 -3.02 -9.93
C PHE A 41 -3.51 -2.88 -8.97
N LYS A 42 -4.00 -4.03 -8.51
CA LYS A 42 -5.17 -4.17 -7.62
C LYS A 42 -4.79 -3.84 -6.18
N ALA A 43 -5.63 -4.26 -5.22
CA ALA A 43 -5.33 -4.21 -3.81
C ALA A 43 -3.90 -4.70 -3.49
N ASP A 44 -3.14 -3.87 -2.80
CA ASP A 44 -1.75 -4.13 -2.43
C ASP A 44 -1.49 -3.60 -1.02
N GLY A 45 -1.30 -2.28 -0.89
CA GLY A 45 -1.16 -1.59 0.38
C GLY A 45 -2.24 -1.97 1.36
N ILE A 46 -1.82 -2.43 2.53
CA ILE A 46 -2.67 -2.96 3.59
C ILE A 46 -2.05 -2.66 4.96
N ALA A 47 -2.87 -2.27 5.94
CA ALA A 47 -2.43 -2.08 7.32
C ALA A 47 -3.54 -2.48 8.29
N LEU A 48 -3.19 -3.15 9.39
CA LEU A 48 -4.13 -3.57 10.43
C LEU A 48 -4.00 -2.62 11.63
N SER A 49 -5.10 -1.98 12.03
CA SER A 49 -5.10 -1.14 13.23
C SER A 49 -4.61 -1.92 14.45
N THR A 50 -3.93 -1.26 15.37
CA THR A 50 -3.28 -1.91 16.53
C THR A 50 -4.30 -2.53 17.51
N ASP A 51 -5.55 -2.09 17.48
CA ASP A 51 -6.69 -2.66 18.20
C ASP A 51 -7.37 -3.82 17.45
N ASN A 52 -6.85 -4.18 16.27
CA ASN A 52 -7.36 -5.19 15.34
C ASN A 52 -8.81 -4.97 14.91
N GLN A 53 -9.34 -3.75 14.97
CA GLN A 53 -10.73 -3.44 14.60
C GLN A 53 -10.90 -3.16 13.11
N TYR A 54 -9.91 -2.55 12.47
CA TYR A 54 -9.97 -2.09 11.08
C TYR A 54 -8.78 -2.60 10.27
N LEU A 55 -9.09 -3.10 9.08
CA LEU A 55 -8.12 -3.33 8.02
C LEU A 55 -8.20 -2.15 7.04
N TYR A 56 -7.12 -1.38 6.94
CA TYR A 56 -6.92 -0.34 5.94
C TYR A 56 -6.34 -0.98 4.70
N TYR A 57 -6.81 -0.59 3.53
CA TYR A 57 -6.31 -1.12 2.27
C TYR A 57 -6.65 -0.20 1.11
N ARG A 58 -6.00 -0.46 -0.03
CA ARG A 58 -6.20 0.29 -1.27
C ARG A 58 -5.65 -0.49 -2.46
N ALA A 59 -6.10 -0.14 -3.66
CA ALA A 59 -5.39 -0.51 -4.86
C ALA A 59 -4.09 0.31 -4.99
N LEU A 60 -3.03 -0.30 -5.51
CA LEU A 60 -1.77 0.39 -5.78
C LEU A 60 -1.97 1.44 -6.89
N SER A 61 -2.70 1.07 -7.95
CA SER A 61 -3.07 1.99 -9.03
C SER A 61 -4.30 2.82 -8.68
N GLY A 62 -4.12 3.88 -7.89
CA GLY A 62 -5.18 4.85 -7.57
C GLY A 62 -4.76 5.81 -6.46
N HIS A 63 -5.71 6.58 -5.94
CA HIS A 63 -5.53 7.40 -4.72
C HIS A 63 -6.57 7.08 -3.63
N GLU A 64 -7.51 6.19 -3.94
CA GLU A 64 -8.61 5.87 -3.05
C GLU A 64 -8.13 5.00 -1.90
N LEU A 65 -8.44 5.42 -0.68
CA LEU A 65 -8.11 4.69 0.55
C LEU A 65 -9.39 4.17 1.18
N TYR A 66 -9.36 2.92 1.61
CA TYR A 66 -10.50 2.27 2.25
C TYR A 66 -10.09 1.67 3.59
N ARG A 67 -11.10 1.44 4.43
CA ARG A 67 -10.98 0.53 5.55
C ARG A 67 -12.21 -0.35 5.66
N ILE A 68 -12.07 -1.49 6.31
CA ILE A 68 -13.18 -2.40 6.61
C ILE A 68 -13.02 -2.97 8.02
N LYS A 69 -14.12 -3.11 8.75
CA LYS A 69 -14.08 -3.78 10.05
C LYS A 69 -13.64 -5.22 9.89
N THR A 70 -12.67 -5.66 10.68
CA THR A 70 -12.17 -7.03 10.61
C THR A 70 -13.22 -8.06 11.00
N ASP A 71 -14.18 -7.69 11.87
CA ASP A 71 -15.28 -8.58 12.23
C ASP A 71 -16.19 -8.90 11.04
N VAL A 72 -16.33 -7.99 10.08
CA VAL A 72 -17.04 -8.28 8.82
C VAL A 72 -16.28 -9.34 8.02
N LEU A 73 -14.96 -9.22 7.92
CA LEU A 73 -14.11 -10.16 7.19
C LEU A 73 -14.08 -11.55 7.85
N ARG A 74 -14.08 -11.60 9.19
CA ARG A 74 -14.01 -12.83 9.98
C ARG A 74 -15.35 -13.53 10.13
N ASN A 75 -16.47 -12.84 9.94
CA ASN A 75 -17.80 -13.42 10.15
C ASN A 75 -18.23 -14.31 8.97
N PRO A 76 -18.42 -15.63 9.16
CA PRO A 76 -18.92 -16.54 8.12
C PRO A 76 -20.43 -16.51 7.92
N ALA A 77 -21.19 -15.88 8.82
CA ALA A 77 -22.63 -15.75 8.69
C ALA A 77 -23.05 -14.61 7.75
N LEU A 78 -22.13 -13.69 7.40
CA LEU A 78 -22.43 -12.61 6.46
C LEU A 78 -22.43 -13.11 5.03
N SER A 79 -23.47 -12.72 4.29
CA SER A 79 -23.55 -12.91 2.85
C SER A 79 -22.49 -12.07 2.11
N ALA A 80 -22.17 -12.47 0.87
CA ALA A 80 -21.25 -11.71 0.03
C ALA A 80 -21.71 -10.26 -0.19
N ALA A 81 -23.03 -10.03 -0.29
CA ALA A 81 -23.59 -8.68 -0.43
C ALA A 81 -23.33 -7.80 0.79
N GLN A 82 -23.53 -8.34 2.00
CA GLN A 82 -23.23 -7.62 3.26
C GLN A 82 -21.75 -7.29 3.38
N VAL A 83 -20.85 -8.23 3.03
CA VAL A 83 -19.41 -7.98 3.03
C VAL A 83 -19.03 -6.93 1.99
N ASN A 84 -19.58 -6.97 0.79
CA ASN A 84 -19.25 -6.03 -0.29
C ASN A 84 -19.77 -4.59 -0.05
N ALA A 85 -20.76 -4.42 0.82
CA ALA A 85 -21.29 -3.12 1.23
C ALA A 85 -20.54 -2.50 2.42
N ALA A 86 -19.66 -3.25 3.09
CA ALA A 86 -18.99 -2.83 4.31
C ALA A 86 -17.70 -1.98 4.16
N PRO A 87 -17.00 -1.93 3.00
CA PRO A 87 -15.89 -1.01 2.83
C PRO A 87 -16.28 0.45 3.07
N GLU A 88 -15.54 1.12 3.95
CA GLU A 88 -15.65 2.54 4.24
C GLU A 88 -14.60 3.28 3.41
N LYS A 89 -15.02 4.14 2.47
CA LYS A 89 -14.10 5.03 1.74
C LYS A 89 -13.65 6.16 2.67
N LEU A 90 -12.34 6.37 2.75
CA LEU A 90 -11.71 7.49 3.45
C LEU A 90 -11.37 8.61 2.45
N PRO A 91 -11.03 9.83 2.91
CA PRO A 91 -10.42 10.82 2.03
C PRO A 91 -9.18 10.24 1.35
N ASP A 92 -9.06 10.51 0.06
CA ASP A 92 -7.98 10.03 -0.81
C ASP A 92 -6.59 10.33 -0.20
N ALA A 93 -5.62 9.50 -0.56
CA ALA A 93 -4.23 9.60 -0.12
C ALA A 93 -3.27 9.48 -1.33
N PRO A 94 -2.04 10.01 -1.25
CA PRO A 94 -1.01 9.81 -2.27
C PRO A 94 -0.84 8.32 -2.62
N ALA A 95 -0.52 7.96 -3.87
CA ALA A 95 -0.35 6.56 -4.21
C ALA A 95 0.80 5.96 -3.41
N CYS A 96 0.64 4.72 -2.94
CA CYS A 96 1.66 4.02 -2.17
C CYS A 96 1.62 2.53 -2.46
N ASP A 97 2.74 1.88 -2.17
CA ASP A 97 2.87 0.44 -2.24
C ASP A 97 2.40 -0.13 -0.89
N GLY A 98 3.30 -0.33 0.06
CA GLY A 98 3.01 -0.71 1.44
C GLY A 98 2.42 0.39 2.32
N MET A 99 1.74 -0.10 3.37
CA MET A 99 1.21 0.72 4.46
C MET A 99 1.47 0.06 5.81
N GLU A 100 1.52 0.86 6.87
CA GLU A 100 1.59 0.40 8.25
C GLU A 100 0.95 1.44 9.17
N ILE A 101 0.50 1.06 10.37
CA ILE A 101 -0.22 1.97 11.27
C ILE A 101 0.33 1.91 12.70
N ASP A 102 0.39 3.06 13.35
CA ASP A 102 0.77 3.16 14.76
C ASP A 102 -0.44 3.15 15.72
N SER A 103 -0.15 3.11 17.02
CA SER A 103 -1.12 3.04 18.12
C SER A 103 -1.93 4.32 18.29
N LYS A 104 -1.54 5.41 17.61
CA LYS A 104 -2.27 6.67 17.56
C LYS A 104 -3.15 6.76 16.31
N GLY A 105 -3.14 5.72 15.47
CA GLY A 105 -3.89 5.66 14.23
C GLY A 105 -3.25 6.45 13.09
N ASN A 106 -1.98 6.82 13.18
CA ASN A 106 -1.27 7.41 12.05
C ASN A 106 -0.90 6.32 11.05
N LEU A 107 -1.31 6.52 9.80
CA LEU A 107 -1.04 5.61 8.70
C LEU A 107 0.24 6.05 7.97
N TYR A 108 1.22 5.17 7.92
CA TYR A 108 2.47 5.34 7.19
C TYR A 108 2.31 4.80 5.77
N LEU A 109 2.83 5.55 4.78
CA LEU A 109 2.67 5.26 3.36
C LEU A 109 4.04 5.30 2.67
N THR A 110 4.36 4.29 1.87
CA THR A 110 5.52 4.30 0.96
C THR A 110 5.12 4.92 -0.38
N ALA A 111 5.21 6.24 -0.49
CA ALA A 111 4.76 6.99 -1.66
C ALA A 111 5.75 6.86 -2.83
N PHE A 112 5.62 5.79 -3.61
CA PHE A 112 6.50 5.50 -4.75
C PHE A 112 6.44 6.55 -5.86
N GLU A 113 5.32 7.27 -6.01
CA GLU A 113 5.19 8.32 -7.03
C GLU A 113 6.21 9.44 -6.85
N THR A 114 6.57 9.75 -5.61
CA THR A 114 7.40 10.90 -5.24
C THR A 114 8.69 10.51 -4.52
N GLY A 115 8.95 9.22 -4.34
CA GLY A 115 10.11 8.73 -3.59
C GLY A 115 10.10 9.19 -2.14
N ALA A 116 8.95 9.05 -1.46
CA ALA A 116 8.74 9.59 -0.13
C ALA A 116 8.16 8.57 0.85
N ILE A 117 8.45 8.77 2.13
CA ILE A 117 7.76 8.16 3.26
C ILE A 117 6.84 9.20 3.86
N LEU A 118 5.54 8.93 3.88
CA LEU A 118 4.52 9.83 4.38
C LEU A 118 3.89 9.31 5.66
N ARG A 119 3.35 10.22 6.46
CA ARG A 119 2.47 9.91 7.59
C ARG A 119 1.16 10.66 7.44
N ARG A 120 0.06 9.92 7.51
CA ARG A 120 -1.30 10.45 7.49
C ARG A 120 -1.94 10.30 8.87
N SER A 121 -2.32 11.38 9.51
CA SER A 121 -3.01 11.36 10.79
C SER A 121 -4.46 10.89 10.67
N PRO A 122 -5.11 10.49 11.80
CA PRO A 122 -6.51 10.09 11.80
C PRO A 122 -7.48 11.15 11.25
N ASP A 123 -7.15 12.44 11.41
CA ASP A 123 -7.93 13.57 10.87
C ASP A 123 -7.76 13.78 9.36
N GLY A 124 -6.87 13.00 8.72
CA GLY A 124 -6.66 12.98 7.28
C GLY A 124 -5.55 13.89 6.77
N LYS A 125 -4.86 14.63 7.63
CA LYS A 125 -3.69 15.40 7.21
C LYS A 125 -2.54 14.46 6.87
N THR A 126 -1.82 14.77 5.80
CA THR A 126 -0.65 14.00 5.36
C THR A 126 0.57 14.89 5.43
N GLU A 127 1.65 14.37 5.99
CA GLU A 127 2.96 15.02 6.02
C GLU A 127 4.03 14.11 5.41
N THR A 128 5.08 14.74 4.88
CA THR A 128 6.25 14.03 4.38
C THR A 128 7.25 13.88 5.51
N LEU A 129 7.61 12.64 5.84
CA LEU A 129 8.62 12.33 6.86
C LEU A 129 10.03 12.29 6.26
N VAL A 130 10.16 11.68 5.08
CA VAL A 130 11.40 11.54 4.32
C VAL A 130 11.06 11.64 2.84
N GLN A 131 11.86 12.35 2.06
CA GLN A 131 11.78 12.34 0.61
C GLN A 131 13.19 12.51 0.05
N GLU A 132 13.64 11.53 -0.73
CA GLU A 132 15.01 11.48 -1.25
C GLU A 132 15.00 10.78 -2.61
N GLU A 133 15.86 11.22 -3.54
CA GLU A 133 16.00 10.61 -4.87
C GLU A 133 16.30 9.11 -4.81
N ARG A 134 17.11 8.69 -3.83
CA ARG A 134 17.47 7.29 -3.59
C ARG A 134 16.31 6.40 -3.15
N LEU A 135 15.15 6.95 -2.81
CA LEU A 135 13.95 6.17 -2.51
C LEU A 135 13.19 5.88 -3.81
N GLN A 136 13.84 5.12 -4.69
CA GLN A 136 13.26 4.67 -5.95
C GLN A 136 12.29 3.51 -5.67
N TRP A 137 11.00 3.81 -5.61
CA TRP A 137 9.96 2.85 -5.21
C TRP A 137 10.17 2.28 -3.79
N PRO A 138 10.00 3.09 -2.73
CA PRO A 138 9.77 2.55 -1.39
C PRO A 138 8.56 1.61 -1.45
N ASP A 139 8.69 0.44 -0.83
CA ASP A 139 7.80 -0.69 -1.06
C ASP A 139 7.07 -1.04 0.24
N THR A 140 7.64 -1.87 1.12
CA THR A 140 6.90 -2.37 2.29
C THR A 140 7.49 -1.92 3.61
N PHE A 141 6.65 -1.82 4.65
CA PHE A 141 7.05 -1.49 6.02
C PHE A 141 7.11 -2.72 6.92
N ALA A 142 7.92 -2.62 7.97
CA ALA A 142 7.79 -3.48 9.15
C ALA A 142 8.20 -2.73 10.42
N TRP A 143 7.39 -2.85 11.48
CA TRP A 143 7.80 -2.38 12.80
C TRP A 143 8.97 -3.20 13.34
N GLY A 144 9.96 -2.50 13.90
CA GLY A 144 11.05 -3.10 14.65
C GLY A 144 10.53 -3.77 15.95
N PRO A 145 11.25 -4.77 16.47
CA PRO A 145 10.88 -5.47 17.70
C PRO A 145 10.93 -4.57 18.94
N ASP A 146 11.61 -3.41 18.85
CA ASP A 146 11.70 -2.40 19.90
C ASP A 146 10.43 -1.52 20.02
N GLY A 147 9.52 -1.59 19.03
CA GLY A 147 8.36 -0.70 18.93
C GLY A 147 8.71 0.78 18.77
N LYS A 148 9.98 1.10 18.46
CA LYS A 148 10.54 2.46 18.36
C LYS A 148 11.23 2.73 17.02
N SER A 149 11.22 1.72 16.16
CA SER A 149 11.78 1.79 14.83
C SER A 149 10.77 1.25 13.83
N ILE A 150 10.76 1.80 12.62
CA ILE A 150 10.10 1.20 11.46
C ILE A 150 11.12 1.06 10.33
N TYR A 151 11.07 -0.08 9.67
CA TYR A 151 11.92 -0.44 8.54
C TYR A 151 11.09 -0.35 7.27
N PHE A 152 11.74 -0.03 6.15
CA PHE A 152 11.13 -0.17 4.85
C PHE A 152 12.11 -0.58 3.77
N THR A 153 11.60 -1.30 2.76
CA THR A 153 12.37 -1.69 1.58
C THR A 153 12.26 -0.63 0.48
N VAL A 154 13.25 -0.59 -0.40
CA VAL A 154 13.24 0.17 -1.65
C VAL A 154 13.55 -0.84 -2.76
N SER A 155 12.56 -1.10 -3.61
CA SER A 155 12.58 -2.22 -4.55
C SER A 155 12.97 -1.84 -5.98
N GLU A 156 12.98 -0.54 -6.30
CA GLU A 156 13.25 -0.05 -7.66
C GLU A 156 12.38 -0.74 -8.73
N LEU A 157 11.14 -1.11 -8.37
CA LEU A 157 10.27 -1.93 -9.20
C LEU A 157 10.09 -1.33 -10.60
N ASP A 158 9.99 0.00 -10.68
CA ASP A 158 9.86 0.75 -11.92
C ASP A 158 11.07 0.66 -12.85
N LEU A 159 12.24 0.33 -12.30
CA LEU A 159 13.46 0.12 -13.07
C LEU A 159 13.61 -1.32 -13.55
N THR A 160 12.71 -2.25 -13.20
CA THR A 160 12.80 -3.63 -13.70
C THR A 160 12.50 -3.70 -15.20
N PRO A 161 13.03 -4.71 -15.92
CA PRO A 161 12.87 -4.82 -17.39
C PRO A 161 11.43 -4.77 -17.89
N ASN A 162 10.48 -5.27 -17.11
CA ASN A 162 9.06 -5.25 -17.45
C ASN A 162 8.51 -3.82 -17.56
N TRP A 163 9.04 -2.89 -16.78
CA TRP A 163 8.54 -1.52 -16.67
C TRP A 163 9.49 -0.48 -17.30
N ASN A 164 10.70 -0.93 -17.66
CA ASN A 164 11.77 -0.09 -18.19
C ASN A 164 12.22 -0.55 -19.59
N LYS A 165 11.27 -0.88 -20.47
CA LYS A 165 11.52 -1.19 -21.90
C LYS A 165 12.56 -2.29 -22.13
N GLY A 166 12.60 -3.31 -21.26
CA GLY A 166 13.56 -4.41 -21.33
C GLY A 166 14.96 -4.06 -20.81
N VAL A 167 15.21 -2.82 -20.38
CA VAL A 167 16.47 -2.42 -19.77
C VAL A 167 16.46 -2.82 -18.29
N ALA A 168 17.55 -3.43 -17.82
CA ALA A 168 17.71 -3.84 -16.44
C ALA A 168 18.74 -2.95 -15.71
N PRO A 169 18.39 -1.74 -15.25
CA PRO A 169 19.24 -1.02 -14.32
C PRO A 169 18.86 -1.26 -12.86
N ALA A 170 17.95 -2.18 -12.50
CA ALA A 170 17.67 -2.45 -11.07
C ALA A 170 18.99 -2.68 -10.33
N HIS A 171 19.36 -1.71 -9.49
CA HIS A 171 20.72 -1.58 -9.00
C HIS A 171 20.83 -2.42 -7.73
N GLU A 172 21.27 -3.66 -7.91
CA GLU A 172 21.71 -4.42 -6.76
C GLU A 172 22.92 -3.72 -6.09
N PRO A 173 22.96 -3.64 -4.75
CA PRO A 173 22.01 -4.22 -3.82
C PRO A 173 20.78 -3.32 -3.55
N PHE A 174 19.59 -3.92 -3.57
CA PHE A 174 18.36 -3.34 -3.02
C PHE A 174 18.55 -2.96 -1.55
N ARG A 175 17.82 -1.93 -1.09
CA ARG A 175 18.05 -1.31 0.21
C ARG A 175 16.90 -1.52 1.17
N ILE A 176 17.28 -1.67 2.44
CA ILE A 176 16.39 -1.55 3.59
C ILE A 176 16.86 -0.34 4.37
N TYR A 177 15.92 0.56 4.66
CA TYR A 177 16.14 1.71 5.50
C TYR A 177 15.42 1.54 6.84
N LYS A 178 15.89 2.28 7.83
CA LYS A 178 15.34 2.33 9.18
C LYS A 178 15.10 3.78 9.55
N MET A 179 13.94 4.08 10.14
CA MET A 179 13.68 5.37 10.77
C MET A 179 13.09 5.20 12.16
N ALA A 180 13.25 6.23 13.00
CA ALA A 180 12.61 6.26 14.32
C ALA A 180 11.11 6.53 14.16
N ALA A 181 10.28 5.65 14.73
CA ALA A 181 8.83 5.79 14.77
C ALA A 181 8.30 4.90 15.90
N THR A 182 7.29 5.34 16.63
CA THR A 182 6.71 4.53 17.73
C THR A 182 5.49 3.79 17.21
N LYS A 183 5.49 2.47 17.42
CA LYS A 183 4.35 1.61 17.07
C LYS A 183 3.14 1.92 17.94
#